data_AF-A0A4U0UTI2-F1
#
_entry.id   AF-A0A4U0UTI2-F1
#
_cell.length_a   1.000
_cell.length_b   1.000
_cell.length_c   1.000
_cell.angle_alpha   90.00
_cell.angle_beta   90.00
_cell.angle_gamma   90.00
#
_symmetry.space_group_name_H-M   'P 1'
#
loop_
_entity.id
_entity.type
_entity.pdbx_description
1 polymer ?
#
loop_
_entity_poly.entity_id
_entity_poly.type
_entity_poly.pdbx_seq_one_letter_code
_entity_poly.pdbx_strand_id
1 'polypeptide(L)'
;MLDENLPTFFLKPSPDDVKHHQAFYLSQYGAEPEAAYALHHLDPLSPASKNCYAAALFDSYNPEILYGEVLVRPGWTQPSLSQEQIRLNGGVPPPPQPIMPTEFVIQLYNPDQQVHVTQKPGTWGGSASYEFSMPQSTFRTPSASTLDRSQSDPVVAATTPRVNFVWKKESKLSKDLTCFLTGKSTDL
;
A
#
# COMPACT_ATOMS: atom_id res chain seq x y z
N MET A 1 2.37 16.95 -20.91
CA MET A 1 0.96 17.07 -20.51
C MET A 1 0.41 15.66 -20.53
N LEU A 2 -0.08 15.14 -19.40
CA LEU A 2 -0.79 13.86 -19.40
C LEU A 2 -2.04 14.01 -20.28
N ASP A 3 -2.42 12.95 -20.98
CA ASP A 3 -3.64 12.95 -21.79
C ASP A 3 -4.85 13.23 -20.89
N GLU A 4 -5.57 14.32 -21.17
CA GLU A 4 -6.73 14.76 -20.38
C GLU A 4 -7.85 13.72 -20.38
N ASN A 5 -7.85 12.77 -21.31
CA ASN A 5 -8.81 11.67 -21.33
C ASN A 5 -8.57 10.62 -20.24
N LEU A 6 -7.40 10.60 -19.61
CA LEU A 6 -7.05 9.64 -18.56
C LEU A 6 -7.33 10.23 -17.17
N PRO A 7 -7.92 9.42 -16.26
CA PRO A 7 -8.11 9.85 -14.88
C PRO A 7 -6.74 10.15 -14.24
N THR A 8 -6.62 11.34 -13.67
CA THR A 8 -5.39 11.82 -13.05
C THR A 8 -5.64 12.16 -11.59
N PHE A 9 -4.84 11.58 -10.70
CA PHE A 9 -4.89 11.85 -9.27
C PHE A 9 -3.78 12.83 -8.86
N PHE A 10 -4.14 13.83 -8.05
CA PHE A 10 -3.23 14.79 -7.45
C PHE A 10 -3.28 14.66 -5.94
N LEU A 11 -2.12 14.42 -5.32
CA LEU A 11 -2.01 14.40 -3.88
C LEU A 11 -1.75 15.82 -3.37
N LYS A 12 -2.61 16.31 -2.48
CA LYS A 12 -2.50 17.64 -1.85
C LYS A 12 -2.66 17.52 -0.34
N PRO A 13 -2.17 18.49 0.45
CA PRO A 13 -2.54 18.59 1.87
C PRO A 13 -4.07 18.62 2.05
N SER A 14 -4.55 18.01 3.12
CA SER A 14 -5.98 18.03 3.47
C SER A 14 -6.43 19.45 3.86
N PRO A 15 -7.69 19.85 3.58
CA PRO A 15 -8.23 21.14 4.00
C PRO A 15 -8.55 21.24 5.50
N ASP A 16 -8.44 20.15 6.25
CA ASP A 16 -8.74 20.07 7.70
C ASP A 16 -7.63 20.62 8.63
N ASP A 17 -6.55 21.18 8.06
CA ASP A 17 -5.35 21.68 8.76
C ASP A 17 -4.58 20.61 9.56
N VAL A 18 -4.91 19.32 9.38
CA VAL A 18 -4.17 18.22 9.99
C VAL A 18 -2.96 17.90 9.12
N LYS A 19 -1.76 18.24 9.61
CA LYS A 19 -0.50 18.13 8.84
C LYS A 19 -0.18 16.73 8.30
N HIS A 20 -0.67 15.70 8.96
CA HIS A 20 -0.45 14.30 8.57
C HIS A 20 -1.65 13.72 7.81
N HIS A 21 -2.59 14.56 7.37
CA HIS A 21 -3.65 14.20 6.43
C HIS A 21 -3.37 14.79 5.06
N GLN A 22 -3.78 14.06 4.04
CA GLN A 22 -3.70 14.45 2.64
C GLN A 22 -5.02 14.13 1.95
N ALA A 23 -5.19 14.62 0.73
CA ALA A 23 -6.34 14.30 -0.10
C ALA A 23 -5.90 14.01 -1.54
N PHE A 24 -6.52 12.99 -2.13
CA PHE A 24 -6.42 12.69 -3.55
C PHE A 24 -7.51 13.44 -4.29
N TYR A 25 -7.09 14.35 -5.16
CA TYR A 25 -7.97 15.05 -6.07
C TYR A 25 -7.99 14.34 -7.42
N LEU A 26 -9.17 14.10 -7.98
CA LEU A 26 -9.36 13.46 -9.27
C LEU A 26 -9.74 14.51 -10.31
N SER A 27 -9.08 14.46 -11.47
CA SER A 27 -9.47 15.18 -12.68
C SER A 27 -9.51 14.21 -13.85
N GLN A 28 -10.50 14.39 -14.72
CA GLN A 28 -10.66 13.65 -15.97
C GLN A 28 -11.41 14.52 -16.98
N TYR A 29 -11.12 14.34 -18.27
CA TYR A 29 -11.77 15.04 -19.38
C TYR A 29 -11.68 16.58 -19.29
N GLY A 30 -10.56 17.09 -18.76
CA GLY A 30 -10.33 18.53 -18.58
C GLY A 30 -11.16 19.17 -17.46
N ALA A 31 -11.83 18.37 -16.61
CA ALA A 31 -12.54 18.88 -15.43
C ALA A 31 -11.56 19.37 -14.36
N GLU A 32 -11.98 20.39 -13.60
CA GLU A 32 -11.20 20.86 -12.45
C GLU A 32 -11.01 19.74 -11.41
N PRO A 33 -9.82 19.58 -10.80
CA PRO A 33 -9.60 18.52 -9.83
C PRO A 33 -10.48 18.67 -8.58
N GLU A 34 -11.25 17.65 -8.26
CA GLU A 34 -12.12 17.59 -7.06
C GLU A 34 -11.64 16.53 -6.06
N ALA A 35 -11.88 16.76 -4.77
CA ALA A 35 -11.49 15.81 -3.73
C ALA A 35 -12.26 14.49 -3.90
N ALA A 36 -11.53 13.41 -4.17
CA ALA A 36 -12.09 12.07 -4.34
C ALA A 36 -11.86 11.22 -3.08
N TYR A 37 -10.67 11.28 -2.49
CA TYR A 37 -10.37 10.52 -1.28
C TYR A 37 -9.59 11.34 -0.24
N ALA A 38 -9.88 11.11 1.03
CA ALA A 38 -9.09 11.59 2.16
C ALA A 38 -8.09 10.50 2.59
N LEU A 39 -6.81 10.85 2.72
CA LEU A 39 -5.73 9.97 3.16
C LEU A 39 -5.29 10.39 4.56
N HIS A 40 -5.57 9.55 5.55
CA HIS A 40 -5.20 9.81 6.95
C HIS A 40 -4.01 8.94 7.35
N HIS A 41 -2.99 9.56 7.93
CA HIS A 41 -1.92 8.85 8.61
C HIS A 41 -2.14 8.84 10.12
N LEU A 42 -1.45 7.97 10.85
CA LEU A 42 -1.43 8.06 12.32
C LEU A 42 -0.81 9.38 12.77
N ASP A 43 -1.38 9.98 13.81
CA ASP A 43 -0.79 11.14 14.48
C ASP A 43 0.62 10.78 14.99
N PRO A 44 1.68 11.45 14.51
CA PRO A 44 3.06 11.20 14.96
C PRO A 44 3.29 11.43 16.45
N LEU A 45 2.41 12.20 17.12
CA LEU A 45 2.48 12.44 18.56
C LEU A 45 1.74 11.39 19.38
N SER A 46 0.89 10.58 18.74
CA SER A 46 0.14 9.52 19.43
C SER A 46 1.07 8.36 19.83
N PRO A 47 0.95 7.81 21.05
CA PRO A 47 1.69 6.61 21.44
C PRO A 47 1.50 5.43 20.49
N ALA A 48 0.36 5.34 19.79
CA ALA A 48 0.06 4.30 18.82
C ALA A 48 0.90 4.38 17.54
N SER A 49 1.48 5.54 17.21
CA SER A 49 2.35 5.72 16.04
C SER A 49 3.78 5.24 16.28
N LYS A 50 4.15 4.97 17.54
CA LYS A 50 5.50 4.51 17.88
C LYS A 50 5.80 3.20 17.17
N ASN A 51 6.84 3.21 16.33
CA ASN A 51 7.27 2.07 15.53
C ASN A 51 6.12 1.49 14.70
N CYS A 52 5.26 2.34 14.16
CA CYS A 52 4.10 1.92 13.41
C CYS A 52 3.89 2.87 12.24
N TYR A 53 3.84 2.31 11.03
CA TYR A 53 3.32 3.04 9.89
C TYR A 53 1.89 2.59 9.66
N ALA A 54 0.96 3.54 9.57
CA ALA A 54 -0.38 3.24 9.09
C ALA A 54 -0.91 4.37 8.23
N ALA A 55 -1.74 4.01 7.27
CA ALA A 55 -2.47 4.94 6.42
C ALA A 55 -3.84 4.35 6.10
N ALA A 56 -4.85 5.19 6.03
CA ALA A 56 -6.22 4.81 5.72
C ALA A 56 -6.81 5.78 4.69
N LEU A 57 -7.58 5.24 3.75
CA LEU A 57 -8.22 5.96 2.66
C LEU A 57 -9.73 6.03 2.93
N PHE A 58 -10.25 7.23 3.05
CA PHE A 58 -11.65 7.52 3.35
C PHE A 58 -12.33 8.26 2.19
N ASP A 59 -13.66 8.27 2.19
CA ASP A 59 -14.43 9.18 1.36
C ASP A 59 -14.21 10.64 1.78
N SER A 60 -14.08 11.53 0.82
CA SER A 60 -13.78 12.95 1.08
C SER A 60 -14.96 13.74 1.66
N TYR A 61 -16.18 13.26 1.48
CA TYR A 61 -17.41 13.93 1.91
C TYR A 61 -18.09 13.21 3.08
N ASN A 62 -17.83 11.92 3.25
CA ASN A 62 -18.32 11.08 4.35
C ASN A 62 -17.16 10.33 5.04
N PRO A 63 -16.53 10.94 6.06
CA PRO A 63 -15.32 10.39 6.69
C PRO A 63 -15.54 9.08 7.45
N GLU A 64 -16.79 8.63 7.63
CA GLU A 64 -17.12 7.33 8.20
C GLU A 64 -16.97 6.18 7.19
N ILE A 65 -16.85 6.50 5.88
CA ILE A 65 -16.65 5.50 4.83
C ILE A 65 -15.16 5.27 4.64
N LEU A 66 -14.68 4.11 5.11
CA LEU A 66 -13.32 3.61 4.91
C LEU A 66 -13.25 2.72 3.65
N TYR A 67 -12.39 3.08 2.70
CA TYR A 67 -12.16 2.31 1.48
C TYR A 67 -10.98 1.35 1.58
N GLY A 68 -10.01 1.65 2.44
CA GLY A 68 -8.89 0.74 2.66
C GLY A 68 -7.90 1.26 3.68
N GLU A 69 -7.09 0.37 4.20
CA GLU A 69 -6.07 0.68 5.19
C GLU A 69 -4.85 -0.23 5.06
N VAL A 70 -3.73 0.27 5.56
CA VAL A 70 -2.50 -0.49 5.68
C VAL A 70 -1.87 -0.20 7.03
N LEU A 71 -1.36 -1.26 7.66
CA LEU A 71 -0.66 -1.21 8.94
C LEU A 71 0.64 -2.01 8.82
N VAL A 72 1.76 -1.37 9.08
CA VAL A 72 3.09 -1.98 9.04
C VAL A 72 3.81 -1.71 10.34
N ARG A 73 4.24 -2.78 11.03
CA ARG A 73 5.01 -2.71 12.27
C ARG A 73 6.32 -3.48 12.09
N PRO A 74 7.49 -2.87 12.32
CA PRO A 74 8.74 -3.59 12.32
C PRO A 74 8.82 -4.51 13.54
N GLY A 75 9.43 -5.68 13.34
CA GLY A 75 9.91 -6.50 14.43
C GLY A 75 11.14 -5.85 15.09
N TRP A 76 11.55 -6.39 16.23
CA TRP A 76 12.76 -5.94 16.92
C TRP A 76 13.59 -7.16 17.30
N THR A 77 14.89 -7.07 17.06
CA THR A 77 15.87 -8.06 17.52
C THR A 77 16.88 -7.41 18.43
N GLN A 78 17.33 -8.15 19.43
CA GLN A 78 18.47 -7.78 20.25
C GLN A 78 19.65 -8.65 19.81
N PRO A 79 20.68 -8.10 19.17
CA PRO A 79 21.83 -8.90 18.75
C PRO A 79 22.48 -9.56 19.97
N SER A 80 22.55 -10.89 19.98
CA SER A 80 23.25 -11.62 21.03
C SER A 80 24.75 -11.62 20.74
N LEU A 81 25.52 -10.82 21.48
CA LEU A 81 26.97 -10.92 21.50
C LEU A 81 27.43 -12.01 22.47
N SER A 82 28.58 -12.63 22.20
CA SER A 82 29.21 -13.50 23.20
C SER A 82 29.72 -12.68 24.40
N GLN A 83 29.88 -13.30 25.57
CA GLN A 83 30.34 -12.58 26.77
C GLN A 83 31.69 -11.88 26.57
N GLU A 84 32.60 -12.47 25.78
CA GLU A 84 33.88 -11.88 25.44
C GLU A 84 33.72 -10.58 24.62
N GLN A 85 32.80 -10.57 23.65
CA GLN A 85 32.49 -9.40 22.83
C GLN A 85 31.78 -8.29 23.61
N ILE A 86 30.96 -8.66 24.61
CA ILE A 86 30.33 -7.70 25.52
C ILE A 86 31.39 -7.02 26.39
N ARG A 87 32.35 -7.78 26.93
CA ARG A 87 33.47 -7.23 27.72
C ARG A 87 34.36 -6.32 26.89
N LEU A 88 34.64 -6.66 25.64
CA LEU A 88 35.40 -5.80 24.71
C LEU A 88 34.66 -4.50 24.35
N ASN A 89 33.33 -4.50 24.38
CA ASN A 89 32.49 -3.30 24.18
C ASN A 89 32.10 -2.60 25.49
N GLY A 90 32.92 -2.75 26.55
CA GLY A 90 32.70 -2.03 27.80
C GLY A 90 31.48 -2.48 28.61
N GLY A 91 30.99 -3.71 28.37
CA GLY A 91 29.88 -4.29 29.13
C GLY A 91 28.48 -3.90 28.66
N VAL A 92 28.36 -3.08 27.62
CA VAL A 92 27.06 -2.59 27.13
C VAL A 92 26.57 -3.49 25.99
N PRO A 93 25.38 -4.10 26.10
CA PRO A 93 24.80 -4.86 25.00
C PRO A 93 24.44 -3.92 23.84
N PRO A 94 24.51 -4.40 22.59
CA PRO A 94 24.15 -3.59 21.43
C PRO A 94 22.67 -3.18 21.52
N PRO A 95 22.32 -1.99 21.00
CA PRO A 95 20.94 -1.53 20.99
C PRO A 95 20.07 -2.45 20.13
N PRO A 96 18.76 -2.59 20.45
CA PRO A 96 17.83 -3.30 19.60
C PRO A 96 17.83 -2.76 18.17
N GLN A 97 17.78 -3.66 17.18
CA GLN A 97 17.73 -3.32 15.77
C GLN A 97 16.33 -3.64 15.20
N PRO A 98 15.77 -2.75 14.36
CA PRO A 98 14.49 -3.00 13.73
C PRO A 98 14.61 -4.06 12.62
N ILE A 99 13.62 -4.95 12.55
CA ILE A 99 13.42 -5.89 11.46
C ILE A 99 12.26 -5.35 10.63
N MET A 100 12.58 -4.86 9.43
CA MET A 100 11.55 -4.40 8.50
C MET A 100 10.75 -5.59 7.97
N PRO A 101 9.41 -5.51 7.93
CA PRO A 101 8.59 -6.58 7.36
C PRO A 101 8.91 -6.76 5.88
N THR A 102 9.15 -7.99 5.47
CA THR A 102 9.29 -8.35 4.05
C THR A 102 7.93 -8.55 3.39
N GLU A 103 6.85 -8.52 4.16
CA GLU A 103 5.49 -8.61 3.66
C GLU A 103 4.55 -7.75 4.50
N PHE A 104 3.50 -7.25 3.86
CA PHE A 104 2.39 -6.57 4.52
C PHE A 104 1.12 -6.69 3.68
N VAL A 105 -0.02 -6.37 4.29
CA VAL A 105 -1.33 -6.47 3.64
C VAL A 105 -1.98 -5.11 3.59
N ILE A 106 -2.49 -4.74 2.43
CA ILE A 106 -3.42 -3.63 2.27
C ILE A 106 -4.83 -4.24 2.29
N GLN A 107 -5.65 -3.78 3.23
CA GLN A 107 -7.06 -4.13 3.30
C GLN A 107 -7.82 -3.13 2.44
N LEU A 108 -8.67 -3.62 1.54
CA LEU A 108 -9.62 -2.81 0.78
C LEU A 108 -11.03 -3.27 1.17
N TYR A 109 -11.97 -2.33 1.17
CA TYR A 109 -13.34 -2.57 1.59
C TYR A 109 -14.31 -2.24 0.46
N ASN A 110 -15.46 -2.91 0.50
CA ASN A 110 -16.55 -2.75 -0.46
C ASN A 110 -16.10 -2.95 -1.93
N PRO A 111 -15.80 -4.19 -2.36
CA PRO A 111 -15.84 -5.42 -1.58
C PRO A 111 -14.55 -5.66 -0.78
N ASP A 112 -14.64 -6.52 0.24
CA ASP A 112 -13.48 -6.88 1.06
C ASP A 112 -12.42 -7.60 0.21
N GLN A 113 -11.22 -7.05 0.18
CA GLN A 113 -10.09 -7.59 -0.55
C GLN A 113 -8.79 -7.40 0.24
N GLN A 114 -7.95 -8.42 0.23
CA GLN A 114 -6.58 -8.33 0.73
C GLN A 114 -5.59 -8.29 -0.43
N VAL A 115 -4.76 -7.24 -0.45
CA VAL A 115 -3.62 -7.14 -1.36
C VAL A 115 -2.37 -7.46 -0.54
N HIS A 116 -1.85 -8.67 -0.73
CA HIS A 116 -0.59 -9.10 -0.15
C HIS A 116 0.57 -8.50 -0.94
N VAL A 117 1.39 -7.72 -0.26
CA VAL A 117 2.60 -7.12 -0.83
C VAL A 117 3.81 -7.86 -0.26
N THR A 118 4.67 -8.37 -1.13
CA THR A 118 5.88 -9.12 -0.75
C THR A 118 7.12 -8.45 -1.31
N GLN A 119 8.08 -8.14 -0.46
CA GLN A 119 9.40 -7.66 -0.84
C GLN A 119 10.22 -8.80 -1.46
N LYS A 120 10.82 -8.55 -2.62
CA LYS A 120 11.91 -9.34 -3.18
C LYS A 120 13.23 -8.61 -2.95
N PRO A 121 14.20 -9.23 -2.25
CA PRO A 121 15.53 -8.67 -2.10
C PRO A 121 16.16 -8.40 -3.47
N GLY A 122 16.88 -7.30 -3.60
CA GLY A 122 17.66 -7.03 -4.81
C GLY A 122 18.78 -8.08 -4.96
N THR A 123 19.01 -8.54 -6.18
CA THR A 123 20.23 -9.28 -6.53
C THR A 123 21.42 -8.32 -6.62
N TRP A 124 22.65 -8.84 -6.74
CA TRP A 124 23.90 -8.05 -6.62
C TRP A 124 23.84 -6.70 -7.35
N GLY A 125 23.74 -5.61 -6.57
CA GLY A 125 23.73 -4.24 -7.07
C GLY A 125 22.36 -3.68 -7.48
N GLY A 126 21.28 -4.46 -7.37
CA GLY A 126 19.90 -4.03 -7.58
C GLY A 126 19.21 -3.55 -6.30
N SER A 127 18.20 -2.70 -6.44
CA SER A 127 17.30 -2.33 -5.32
C SER A 127 16.30 -3.44 -5.05
N ALA A 128 15.81 -3.54 -3.81
CA ALA A 128 14.65 -4.36 -3.51
C ALA A 128 13.42 -3.93 -4.34
N SER A 129 12.55 -4.89 -4.64
CA SER A 129 11.24 -4.65 -5.26
C SER A 129 10.13 -5.18 -4.37
N TYR A 130 8.91 -4.72 -4.60
CA TYR A 130 7.71 -5.20 -3.91
C TYR A 130 6.72 -5.69 -4.94
N GLU A 131 6.24 -6.90 -4.76
CA GLU A 131 5.36 -7.59 -5.70
C GLU A 131 3.99 -7.76 -5.07
N PHE A 132 2.94 -7.55 -5.86
CA PHE A 132 1.57 -7.81 -5.45
C PHE A 132 0.71 -8.09 -6.68
N SER A 133 -0.48 -8.64 -6.46
CA SER A 133 -1.45 -8.86 -7.53
C SER A 133 -2.85 -8.50 -7.09
N MET A 134 -3.66 -8.03 -8.03
CA MET A 134 -5.06 -7.68 -7.81
C MET A 134 -5.92 -8.38 -8.86
N PRO A 135 -7.17 -8.75 -8.55
CA PRO A 135 -8.08 -9.30 -9.55
C PRO A 135 -8.39 -8.24 -10.61
N GLN A 136 -8.47 -8.65 -11.88
CA GLN A 136 -8.76 -7.75 -13.00
C GLN A 136 -10.17 -7.16 -12.90
N SER A 137 -11.11 -7.89 -12.29
CA SER A 137 -12.41 -7.39 -11.90
C SER A 137 -12.60 -7.60 -10.41
N THR A 138 -12.94 -6.54 -9.69
CA THR A 138 -13.18 -6.58 -8.25
C THR A 138 -14.69 -6.56 -7.95
N PHE A 139 -15.43 -5.71 -8.66
CA PHE A 139 -16.87 -5.54 -8.50
C PHE A 139 -17.66 -6.47 -9.41
N ARG A 140 -18.82 -6.92 -8.92
CA ARG A 140 -19.81 -7.59 -9.76
C ARG A 140 -20.33 -6.64 -10.83
N THR A 141 -20.43 -7.13 -12.06
CA THR A 141 -21.11 -6.42 -13.14
C THR A 141 -22.59 -6.29 -12.78
N PRO A 142 -23.18 -5.07 -12.83
CA PRO A 142 -24.62 -4.92 -12.60
C PRO A 142 -25.42 -5.79 -13.58
N SER A 143 -26.32 -6.62 -13.05
CA SER A 143 -27.20 -7.48 -13.86
C SER A 143 -28.64 -7.46 -13.33
N ALA A 144 -29.60 -7.42 -14.26
CA ALA A 144 -31.03 -7.54 -13.95
C ALA A 144 -31.42 -8.99 -13.59
N SER A 145 -30.58 -9.97 -13.94
CA SER A 145 -30.79 -11.39 -13.63
C SER A 145 -30.60 -11.65 -12.13
N THR A 146 -31.58 -12.31 -11.51
CA THR A 146 -31.44 -12.78 -10.12
C THR A 146 -30.38 -13.87 -9.99
N LEU A 147 -30.19 -14.69 -11.04
CA LEU A 147 -29.16 -15.73 -11.06
C LEU A 147 -27.76 -15.11 -11.01
N ASP A 148 -27.52 -14.08 -11.81
CA ASP A 148 -26.21 -13.40 -11.87
C ASP A 148 -25.88 -12.71 -10.55
N ARG A 149 -26.89 -12.19 -9.86
CA ARG A 149 -26.74 -11.59 -8.51
C ARG A 149 -26.39 -12.62 -7.43
N SER A 150 -26.65 -13.91 -7.67
CA SER A 150 -26.35 -14.99 -6.72
C SER A 150 -24.95 -15.60 -6.89
N GLN A 151 -24.23 -15.26 -7.96
CA GLN A 151 -22.87 -15.75 -8.21
C GLN A 151 -21.85 -15.08 -7.28
N SER A 152 -20.77 -15.77 -6.92
CA SER A 152 -19.70 -15.24 -6.06
C SER A 152 -19.08 -13.94 -6.61
N ASP A 153 -18.62 -13.06 -5.71
CA ASP A 153 -17.88 -11.86 -6.13
C ASP A 153 -16.62 -12.22 -6.92
N PRO A 154 -16.29 -11.48 -8.00
CA PRO A 154 -15.06 -11.67 -8.75
C PRO A 154 -13.79 -11.63 -7.88
N VAL A 155 -13.80 -10.83 -6.82
CA VAL A 155 -12.67 -10.69 -5.88
C VAL A 155 -12.31 -12.00 -5.15
N VAL A 156 -13.30 -12.87 -4.90
CA VAL A 156 -13.11 -14.14 -4.17
C VAL A 156 -13.02 -15.34 -5.11
N ALA A 157 -13.51 -15.20 -6.35
CA ALA A 157 -13.49 -16.29 -7.32
C ALA A 157 -12.05 -16.64 -7.77
N ALA A 158 -11.63 -17.88 -7.53
CA ALA A 158 -10.30 -18.38 -7.89
C ALA A 158 -10.02 -18.36 -9.40
N THR A 159 -11.06 -18.32 -10.22
CA THR A 159 -10.98 -18.26 -11.68
C THR A 159 -10.78 -16.83 -12.20
N THR A 160 -10.91 -15.81 -11.36
CA THR A 160 -10.75 -14.41 -11.79
C THR A 160 -9.30 -14.14 -12.16
N PRO A 161 -9.01 -13.72 -13.40
CA PRO A 161 -7.66 -13.33 -13.82
C PRO A 161 -7.12 -12.23 -12.91
N ARG A 162 -5.85 -12.33 -12.54
CA ARG A 162 -5.16 -11.33 -11.72
C ARG A 162 -4.18 -10.54 -12.57
N VAL A 163 -4.01 -9.27 -12.24
CA VAL A 163 -2.99 -8.37 -12.78
C VAL A 163 -1.86 -8.28 -11.76
N ASN A 164 -0.63 -8.43 -12.24
CA ASN A 164 0.57 -8.43 -11.43
C ASN A 164 1.24 -7.05 -11.47
N PHE A 165 1.72 -6.61 -10.32
CA PHE A 165 2.37 -5.33 -10.14
C PHE A 165 3.70 -5.48 -9.41
N VAL A 166 4.62 -4.58 -9.74
CA VAL A 166 5.92 -4.45 -9.08
C VAL A 166 6.19 -2.99 -8.76
N TRP A 167 6.41 -2.67 -7.48
CA TRP A 167 7.06 -1.43 -7.06
C TRP A 167 8.56 -1.64 -7.01
N LYS A 168 9.32 -0.90 -7.81
CA LYS A 168 10.78 -0.88 -7.76
C LYS A 168 11.33 0.48 -8.12
N LYS A 169 12.56 0.77 -7.71
CA LYS A 169 13.27 1.95 -8.22
C LYS A 169 13.60 1.74 -9.69
N GLU A 170 13.34 2.76 -10.49
CA GLU A 170 13.69 2.73 -11.91
C GLU A 170 15.20 2.78 -12.12
N SER A 171 15.91 3.52 -11.27
CA SER A 171 17.37 3.60 -11.27
C SER A 171 17.92 3.69 -9.85
N LYS A 172 19.23 3.45 -9.68
CA LYS A 172 19.90 3.60 -8.38
C LYS A 172 19.83 5.01 -7.81
N LEU A 173 19.63 6.01 -8.67
CA LEU A 173 19.52 7.42 -8.29
C LEU A 173 18.08 7.84 -7.95
N SER A 174 17.09 7.01 -8.28
CA SER A 174 15.70 7.30 -7.95
C SER A 174 15.48 7.27 -6.44
N LYS A 175 14.82 8.31 -5.94
CA LYS A 175 14.33 8.35 -4.56
C LYS A 175 13.02 7.57 -4.44
N ASP A 176 12.18 7.67 -5.46
CA ASP A 176 10.84 7.12 -5.47
C ASP A 176 10.77 5.73 -6.10
N LEU A 177 9.75 4.97 -5.70
CA LEU A 177 9.37 3.71 -6.31
C LEU A 177 8.38 3.99 -7.45
N THR A 178 8.56 3.27 -8.55
CA THR A 178 7.62 3.29 -9.67
C THR A 178 6.83 1.98 -9.66
N CYS A 179 5.51 2.08 -9.88
CA CYS A 179 4.63 0.92 -10.04
C CYS A 179 4.58 0.48 -11.49
N PHE A 180 4.97 -0.77 -11.75
CA PHE A 180 4.92 -1.37 -13.07
C PHE A 180 3.85 -2.47 -13.08
N LEU A 181 3.03 -2.51 -14.13
CA LEU A 181 2.22 -3.67 -14.47
C LEU A 181 3.12 -4.68 -15.19
N THR A 182 3.22 -5.90 -14.68
CA THR A 182 4.18 -6.91 -15.17
C THR A 182 3.53 -8.08 -15.91
N GLY A 183 2.21 -8.08 -16.04
CA GLY A 183 1.44 -9.06 -16.80
C GLY A 183 0.18 -9.49 -16.06
N LYS A 184 -0.47 -10.53 -16.57
CA LYS A 184 -1.66 -11.14 -15.98
C LYS A 184 -1.43 -12.63 -15.70
N SER A 185 -2.21 -13.20 -14.79
CA SER A 185 -2.17 -14.62 -14.46
C SER A 185 -2.52 -15.55 -15.64
N THR A 186 -3.13 -15.01 -16.69
CA THR A 186 -3.51 -15.71 -17.92
C THR A 186 -2.46 -15.67 -19.02
N ASP A 187 -1.37 -14.92 -18.84
CA ASP A 187 -0.33 -14.75 -19.87
C ASP A 187 0.65 -15.95 -19.93
N LEU A 188 0.25 -17.11 -19.39
CA LEU A 188 0.99 -18.38 -19.40
C LEU A 188 0.88 -19.11 -20.75
#